data_AF-A0A3G6PDJ3-F1
#
_entry.id   AF-A0A3G6PDJ3-F1
#
_cell.length_a   1.000
_cell.length_b   1.000
_cell.length_c   1.000
_cell.angle_alpha   90.00
_cell.angle_beta   90.00
_cell.angle_gamma   90.00
#
_symmetry.space_group_name_H-M   'P 1'
#
loop_
_entity.id
_entity.type
_entity.pdbx_description
1 polymer ?
#
loop_
_entity_poly.entity_id
_entity_poly.type
_entity_poly.pdbx_seq_one_letter_code
_entity_poly.pdbx_strand_id
1 'polypeptide(L)'
;MKSYWENKFITLLHKTPKTKEEVEEMEYASEQFGRELDIEASELLKEIELNGLKVNELWDLVNTREPYPEAVDILTEHLKKPYHIKNKEGIVRALGVKEAGVKTLRALLEEYPKFDDKHVKFAFRLSLFNILKLNNPKKLMAETNESDILIKELIQLFIDNKKLSLNRFDKLFEEDFAEKIIDKQNVK
;
A
#
# COMPACT_ATOMS: atom_id res chain seq x y z
N MET A 1 0.36 13.98 -15.31
CA MET A 1 0.06 15.42 -15.11
C MET A 1 -1.01 15.49 -14.04
N LYS A 2 -0.83 16.34 -13.02
CA LYS A 2 -1.81 16.47 -11.93
C LYS A 2 -3.12 17.03 -12.45
N SER A 3 -4.25 16.55 -11.93
CA SER A 3 -5.56 17.07 -12.32
C SER A 3 -5.75 18.51 -11.85
N TYR A 4 -6.82 19.16 -12.31
CA TYR A 4 -7.18 20.48 -11.80
C TYR A 4 -7.47 20.44 -10.30
N TRP A 5 -8.27 19.47 -9.85
CA TRP A 5 -8.67 19.37 -8.45
C TRP A 5 -7.52 18.97 -7.53
N GLU A 6 -6.60 18.09 -7.98
CA GLU A 6 -5.37 17.78 -7.25
C GLU A 6 -4.52 19.04 -7.03
N ASN A 7 -4.28 19.82 -8.09
CA ASN A 7 -3.48 21.04 -7.99
C ASN A 7 -4.15 22.08 -7.08
N LYS A 8 -5.48 22.22 -7.19
CA LYS A 8 -6.25 23.14 -6.35
C LYS A 8 -6.20 22.74 -4.88
N PHE A 9 -6.46 21.46 -4.58
CA PHE A 9 -6.38 20.91 -3.24
C PHE A 9 -4.99 21.11 -2.62
N ILE A 10 -3.92 20.73 -3.32
CA ILE A 10 -2.53 20.91 -2.84
C ILE A 10 -2.21 22.38 -2.58
N THR A 11 -2.66 23.29 -3.46
CA THR A 11 -2.44 24.73 -3.28
C THR A 11 -3.12 25.24 -2.02
N LEU A 12 -4.34 24.78 -1.75
CA LEU A 12 -5.11 25.20 -0.58
C LEU A 12 -4.61 24.56 0.72
N LEU A 13 -4.06 23.33 0.69
CA LEU A 13 -3.43 22.71 1.86
C LEU A 13 -2.24 23.50 2.42
N HIS A 14 -1.52 24.24 1.58
CA HIS A 14 -0.42 25.10 2.02
C HIS A 14 -0.88 26.46 2.58
N LYS A 15 -2.18 26.75 2.54
CA LYS A 15 -2.77 27.95 3.13
C LYS A 15 -3.46 27.57 4.43
N THR A 16 -3.16 28.29 5.51
CA THR A 16 -3.96 28.20 6.74
C THR A 16 -5.23 29.01 6.52
N PRO A 17 -6.43 28.38 6.46
CA PRO A 17 -7.67 29.11 6.27
C PRO A 17 -7.95 29.98 7.50
N LYS A 18 -8.40 31.21 7.26
CA LYS A 18 -8.73 32.21 8.28
C LYS A 18 -10.21 32.56 8.30
N THR A 19 -10.93 32.28 7.22
CA THR A 19 -12.38 32.52 7.12
C THR A 19 -13.16 31.23 6.89
N LYS A 20 -14.47 31.27 7.11
CA LYS A 20 -15.37 30.15 6.86
C LYS A 20 -15.38 29.78 5.37
N GLU A 21 -15.37 30.78 4.50
CA GLU A 21 -15.37 30.61 3.05
C GLU A 21 -14.09 29.90 2.56
N GLU A 22 -12.93 30.20 3.16
CA GLU A 22 -11.67 29.50 2.84
C GLU A 22 -11.69 28.04 3.29
N VAL A 23 -12.33 27.73 4.43
CA VAL A 23 -12.55 26.34 4.88
C VAL A 23 -13.47 25.60 3.90
N GLU A 24 -14.61 26.21 3.54
CA GLU A 24 -15.55 25.62 2.58
C GLU A 24 -14.89 25.38 1.21
N GLU A 25 -14.02 26.29 0.75
CA GLU A 25 -13.27 26.09 -0.50
C GLU A 25 -12.28 24.92 -0.40
N MET A 26 -11.60 24.77 0.74
CA MET A 26 -10.70 23.65 1.01
C MET A 26 -11.43 22.31 1.02
N GLU A 27 -12.55 22.24 1.74
CA GLU A 27 -13.40 21.05 1.82
C GLU A 27 -13.92 20.68 0.43
N TYR A 28 -14.43 21.65 -0.32
CA TYR A 28 -14.91 21.41 -1.68
C TYR A 28 -13.81 20.91 -2.62
N ALA A 29 -12.61 21.52 -2.59
CA ALA A 29 -11.49 21.05 -3.39
C ALA A 29 -11.06 19.63 -3.01
N SER A 30 -11.08 19.30 -1.71
CA SER A 30 -10.81 17.96 -1.20
C SER A 30 -11.83 16.95 -1.71
N GLU A 31 -13.12 17.26 -1.64
CA GLU A 31 -14.21 16.40 -2.13
C GLU A 31 -14.11 16.15 -3.63
N GLN A 32 -13.85 17.18 -4.43
CA GLN A 32 -13.73 17.01 -5.88
C GLN A 32 -12.52 16.17 -6.25
N PHE A 33 -11.39 16.35 -5.57
CA PHE A 33 -10.23 15.50 -5.78
C PHE A 33 -10.50 14.06 -5.33
N GLY A 34 -11.21 13.87 -4.21
CA GLY A 34 -11.68 12.55 -3.77
C GLY A 34 -12.51 11.85 -4.83
N ARG A 35 -13.48 12.56 -5.44
CA ARG A 35 -14.30 12.00 -6.54
C ARG A 35 -13.49 11.56 -7.75
N GLU A 36 -12.44 12.30 -8.13
CA GLU A 36 -11.54 11.89 -9.22
C GLU A 36 -10.84 10.56 -8.88
N LEU A 37 -10.40 10.40 -7.62
CA LEU A 37 -9.79 9.17 -7.14
C LEU A 37 -10.80 8.01 -7.10
N ASP A 38 -12.03 8.26 -6.66
CA ASP A 38 -13.10 7.25 -6.63
C ASP A 38 -13.46 6.76 -8.02
N ILE A 39 -13.52 7.67 -9.00
CA ILE A 39 -13.76 7.32 -10.41
C ILE A 39 -12.65 6.41 -10.92
N GLU A 40 -11.39 6.73 -10.64
CA GLU A 40 -10.24 5.88 -11.01
C GLU A 40 -10.30 4.50 -10.32
N ALA A 41 -10.72 4.44 -9.06
CA ALA A 41 -10.83 3.21 -8.28
C ALA A 41 -12.12 2.40 -8.55
N SER A 42 -13.06 2.93 -9.34
CA SER A 42 -14.40 2.33 -9.50
C SER A 42 -14.39 0.88 -9.98
N GLU A 43 -13.48 0.52 -10.89
CA GLU A 43 -13.32 -0.88 -11.36
C GLU A 43 -12.90 -1.81 -10.21
N LEU A 44 -11.92 -1.38 -9.40
CA LEU A 44 -11.47 -2.13 -8.22
C LEU A 44 -12.61 -2.33 -7.22
N LEU A 45 -13.33 -1.26 -6.88
CA LEU A 45 -14.42 -1.32 -5.90
C LEU A 45 -15.54 -2.25 -6.39
N LYS A 46 -15.84 -2.22 -7.68
CA LYS A 46 -16.82 -3.13 -8.30
C LYS A 46 -16.36 -4.58 -8.25
N GLU A 47 -15.08 -4.87 -8.55
CA GLU A 47 -14.54 -6.23 -8.44
C GLU A 47 -14.62 -6.75 -6.99
N ILE A 48 -14.32 -5.91 -6.00
CA ILE A 48 -14.44 -6.23 -4.58
C ILE A 48 -15.91 -6.51 -4.19
N GLU A 49 -16.85 -5.66 -4.63
CA GLU A 49 -18.29 -5.84 -4.37
C GLU A 49 -18.82 -7.15 -4.97
N LEU A 50 -18.40 -7.48 -6.20
CA LEU A 50 -18.78 -8.74 -6.86
C LEU A 50 -18.28 -9.98 -6.11
N ASN A 51 -17.25 -9.85 -5.28
CA ASN A 51 -16.72 -10.93 -4.44
C ASN A 51 -17.30 -10.92 -3.02
N GLY A 52 -18.35 -10.12 -2.77
CA GLY A 52 -19.16 -10.19 -1.55
C GLY A 52 -18.83 -9.13 -0.50
N LEU A 53 -17.88 -8.22 -0.77
CA LEU A 53 -17.50 -7.17 0.16
C LEU A 53 -17.97 -5.81 -0.31
N LYS A 54 -18.90 -5.20 0.42
CA LYS A 54 -19.40 -3.85 0.10
C LYS A 54 -18.56 -2.79 0.81
N VAL A 55 -17.90 -1.95 0.03
CA VAL A 55 -17.15 -0.77 0.49
C VAL A 55 -17.56 0.46 -0.34
N ASN A 56 -17.56 1.64 0.26
CA ASN A 56 -17.92 2.87 -0.45
C ASN A 56 -16.71 3.46 -1.17
N GLU A 57 -15.54 3.41 -0.50
CA GLU A 57 -14.28 3.90 -1.03
C GLU A 57 -13.12 2.99 -0.62
N LEU A 58 -11.99 3.10 -1.33
CA LEU A 58 -10.80 2.30 -1.06
C LEU A 58 -10.28 2.47 0.38
N TRP A 59 -10.43 3.66 0.95
CA TRP A 59 -9.97 3.98 2.30
C TRP A 59 -10.81 3.31 3.41
N ASP A 60 -12.02 2.83 3.10
CA ASP A 60 -12.80 2.01 4.04
C ASP A 60 -12.03 0.74 4.43
N LEU A 61 -11.34 0.11 3.47
CA LEU A 61 -10.51 -1.08 3.71
C LEU A 61 -9.29 -0.77 4.59
N VAL A 62 -8.71 0.43 4.44
CA VAL A 62 -7.56 0.85 5.24
C VAL A 62 -7.95 1.15 6.69
N ASN A 63 -9.18 1.64 6.90
CA ASN A 63 -9.66 2.12 8.19
C ASN A 63 -10.46 1.07 8.97
N THR A 64 -10.91 0.00 8.32
CA THR A 64 -11.66 -1.07 8.99
C THR A 64 -10.75 -1.98 9.81
N ARG A 65 -11.36 -2.60 10.84
CA ARG A 65 -10.76 -3.72 11.59
C ARG A 65 -11.34 -5.07 11.18
N GLU A 66 -12.43 -5.05 10.42
CA GLU A 66 -13.06 -6.26 9.93
C GLU A 66 -12.14 -6.94 8.90
N PRO A 67 -11.97 -8.26 8.96
CA PRO A 67 -11.18 -8.99 7.98
C PRO A 67 -11.86 -8.96 6.61
N TYR A 68 -11.06 -8.89 5.54
CA TYR A 68 -11.54 -8.89 4.15
C TYR A 68 -10.74 -9.86 3.25
N PRO A 69 -10.65 -11.16 3.59
CA PRO A 69 -9.88 -12.13 2.82
C PRO A 69 -10.24 -12.16 1.32
N GLU A 70 -11.51 -11.96 0.99
CA GLU A 70 -12.05 -11.92 -0.37
C GLU A 70 -11.48 -10.79 -1.23
N ALA A 71 -11.01 -9.69 -0.62
CA ALA A 71 -10.45 -8.55 -1.35
C ALA A 71 -8.93 -8.64 -1.55
N VAL A 72 -8.22 -9.49 -0.78
CA VAL A 72 -6.75 -9.52 -0.77
C VAL A 72 -6.16 -9.88 -2.13
N ASP A 73 -6.72 -10.90 -2.79
CA ASP A 73 -6.23 -11.31 -4.11
C ASP A 73 -6.51 -10.23 -5.17
N ILE A 74 -7.69 -9.62 -5.13
CA ILE A 74 -8.09 -8.53 -6.06
C ILE A 74 -7.15 -7.33 -5.89
N LEU A 75 -6.96 -6.87 -4.65
CA LEU A 75 -6.02 -5.78 -4.33
C LEU A 75 -4.59 -6.11 -4.78
N THR A 76 -4.16 -7.37 -4.65
CA THR A 76 -2.83 -7.82 -5.06
C THR A 76 -2.65 -7.73 -6.58
N GLU A 77 -3.66 -8.10 -7.36
CA GLU A 77 -3.61 -7.94 -8.83
C GLU A 77 -3.67 -6.47 -9.25
N HIS A 78 -4.51 -5.66 -8.58
CA HIS A 78 -4.63 -4.24 -8.85
C HIS A 78 -3.39 -3.42 -8.50
N LEU A 79 -2.48 -3.97 -7.68
CA LEU A 79 -1.21 -3.33 -7.37
C LEU A 79 -0.38 -3.03 -8.62
N LYS A 80 -0.53 -3.79 -9.71
CA LYS A 80 0.20 -3.60 -10.98
C LYS A 80 -0.44 -2.57 -11.93
N LYS A 81 -1.69 -2.16 -11.68
CA LYS A 81 -2.42 -1.19 -12.52
C LYS A 81 -1.91 0.25 -12.27
N PRO A 82 -1.93 1.16 -13.25
CA PRO A 82 -1.31 2.49 -13.16
C PRO A 82 -2.17 3.53 -12.41
N TYR A 83 -2.49 3.26 -11.13
CA TYR A 83 -3.26 4.16 -10.27
C TYR A 83 -2.51 5.45 -9.93
N HIS A 84 -3.28 6.52 -9.70
CA HIS A 84 -2.82 7.73 -9.04
C HIS A 84 -2.14 7.38 -7.70
N ILE A 85 -1.11 8.16 -7.33
CA ILE A 85 -0.24 7.86 -6.18
C ILE A 85 -1.03 7.68 -4.87
N LYS A 86 -2.15 8.40 -4.70
CA LYS A 86 -3.04 8.27 -3.54
C LYS A 86 -3.83 6.96 -3.52
N ASN A 87 -4.37 6.53 -4.65
CA ASN A 87 -5.02 5.23 -4.76
C ASN A 87 -4.01 4.09 -4.62
N LYS A 88 -2.80 4.27 -5.16
CA LYS A 88 -1.70 3.33 -4.95
C LYS A 88 -1.36 3.17 -3.46
N GLU A 89 -1.24 4.29 -2.73
CA GLU A 89 -1.02 4.29 -1.28
C GLU A 89 -2.13 3.51 -0.56
N GLY A 90 -3.40 3.77 -0.90
CA GLY A 90 -4.55 3.08 -0.34
C GLY A 90 -4.52 1.57 -0.57
N ILE A 91 -4.28 1.12 -1.81
CA ILE A 91 -4.18 -0.30 -2.18
C ILE A 91 -3.06 -0.98 -1.38
N VAL A 92 -1.87 -0.37 -1.36
CA VAL A 92 -0.71 -0.91 -0.64
C VAL A 92 -1.04 -1.09 0.84
N ARG A 93 -1.61 -0.07 1.49
CA ARG A 93 -1.95 -0.12 2.92
C ARG A 93 -3.05 -1.14 3.21
N ALA A 94 -4.05 -1.27 2.33
CA ALA A 94 -5.10 -2.27 2.46
C ALA A 94 -4.56 -3.70 2.37
N LEU A 95 -3.43 -3.93 1.69
CA LEU A 95 -2.77 -5.23 1.64
C LEU A 95 -1.97 -5.57 2.91
N GLY A 96 -1.75 -4.62 3.82
CA GLY A 96 -1.01 -4.79 5.07
C GLY A 96 -1.75 -5.55 6.16
N VAL A 97 -2.46 -6.64 5.82
CA VAL A 97 -3.32 -7.42 6.72
C VAL A 97 -2.84 -8.86 6.92
N LYS A 98 -3.42 -9.57 7.89
CA LYS A 98 -3.01 -10.95 8.24
C LYS A 98 -3.35 -11.96 7.15
N GLU A 99 -4.42 -11.69 6.39
CA GLU A 99 -4.92 -12.55 5.30
C GLU A 99 -3.99 -12.54 4.08
N ALA A 100 -3.16 -11.51 3.95
CA ALA A 100 -2.14 -11.45 2.92
C ALA A 100 -0.97 -12.40 3.23
N GLY A 101 -0.44 -13.04 2.18
CA GLY A 101 0.59 -14.06 2.26
C GLY A 101 1.76 -13.84 1.29
N VAL A 102 2.49 -14.91 0.96
CA VAL A 102 3.69 -14.85 0.12
C VAL A 102 3.40 -14.25 -1.27
N LYS A 103 2.21 -14.52 -1.85
CA LYS A 103 1.79 -13.93 -3.14
C LYS A 103 1.80 -12.41 -3.08
N THR A 104 1.19 -11.83 -2.04
CA THR A 104 1.13 -10.38 -1.83
C THR A 104 2.50 -9.79 -1.49
N LEU A 105 3.30 -10.45 -0.66
CA LEU A 105 4.68 -10.03 -0.38
C LEU A 105 5.50 -9.91 -1.67
N ARG A 106 5.35 -10.86 -2.59
CA ARG A 106 6.02 -10.83 -3.90
C ARG A 106 5.57 -9.63 -4.72
N ALA A 107 4.27 -9.42 -4.86
CA ALA A 107 3.73 -8.27 -5.60
C ALA A 107 4.20 -6.94 -5.02
N LEU A 108 4.22 -6.80 -3.69
CA LEU A 108 4.72 -5.60 -3.01
C LEU A 108 6.19 -5.32 -3.32
N LEU A 109 7.05 -6.33 -3.27
CA LEU A 109 8.47 -6.18 -3.60
C LEU A 109 8.72 -5.91 -5.10
N GLU A 110 7.92 -6.50 -5.98
CA GLU A 110 7.99 -6.24 -7.43
C GLU A 110 7.62 -4.80 -7.79
N GLU A 111 6.65 -4.22 -7.09
CA GLU A 111 6.15 -2.86 -7.38
C GLU A 111 6.90 -1.77 -6.62
N TYR A 112 7.47 -2.06 -5.45
CA TYR A 112 8.24 -1.12 -4.63
C TYR A 112 9.22 -0.21 -5.40
N PRO A 113 10.10 -0.72 -6.28
CA PRO A 113 11.13 0.12 -6.93
C PRO A 113 10.57 1.07 -8.00
N LYS A 114 9.28 0.96 -8.37
CA LYS A 114 8.66 1.80 -9.41
C LYS A 114 8.21 3.17 -8.89
N PHE A 115 8.30 3.41 -7.59
CA PHE A 115 7.81 4.62 -6.95
C PHE A 115 8.98 5.33 -6.28
N ASP A 116 9.08 6.65 -6.43
CA ASP A 116 10.03 7.48 -5.71
C ASP A 116 9.38 8.32 -4.59
N ASP A 117 8.05 8.34 -4.52
CA ASP A 117 7.34 9.05 -3.48
C ASP A 117 7.59 8.41 -2.10
N LYS A 118 8.07 9.23 -1.15
CA LYS A 118 8.44 8.79 0.19
C LYS A 118 7.26 8.21 0.99
N HIS A 119 6.05 8.73 0.79
CA HIS A 119 4.87 8.28 1.53
C HIS A 119 4.43 6.91 1.01
N VAL A 120 4.46 6.72 -0.31
CA VAL A 120 4.17 5.42 -0.91
C VAL A 120 5.25 4.39 -0.57
N LYS A 121 6.54 4.72 -0.66
CA LYS A 121 7.62 3.80 -0.22
C LYS A 121 7.44 3.38 1.24
N PHE A 122 7.07 4.32 2.12
CA PHE A 122 6.76 3.99 3.52
C PHE A 122 5.54 3.07 3.63
N ALA A 123 4.46 3.31 2.87
CA ALA A 123 3.29 2.44 2.84
C ALA A 123 3.65 0.99 2.43
N PHE A 124 4.53 0.80 1.45
CA PHE A 124 5.02 -0.53 1.06
C PHE A 124 5.72 -1.23 2.22
N ARG A 125 6.67 -0.55 2.87
CA ARG A 125 7.40 -1.13 4.01
C ARG A 125 6.51 -1.41 5.21
N LEU A 126 5.58 -0.51 5.51
CA LEU A 126 4.57 -0.73 6.56
C LEU A 126 3.73 -1.98 6.27
N SER A 127 3.32 -2.17 5.02
CA SER A 127 2.48 -3.30 4.62
C SER A 127 3.26 -4.61 4.67
N LEU A 128 4.50 -4.64 4.16
CA LEU A 128 5.43 -5.76 4.31
C LEU A 128 5.62 -6.12 5.80
N PHE A 129 5.90 -5.13 6.64
CA PHE A 129 6.06 -5.31 8.09
C PHE A 129 4.81 -5.93 8.72
N ASN A 130 3.62 -5.40 8.41
CA ASN A 130 2.38 -5.89 8.98
C ASN A 130 2.10 -7.34 8.56
N ILE A 131 2.25 -7.67 7.28
CA ILE A 131 2.07 -9.05 6.79
C ILE A 131 3.00 -10.00 7.54
N LEU A 132 4.28 -9.68 7.63
CA LEU A 132 5.29 -10.51 8.29
C LEU A 132 5.07 -10.63 9.81
N LYS A 133 4.61 -9.55 10.46
CA LYS A 133 4.36 -9.50 11.90
C LYS A 133 3.08 -10.22 12.32
N LEU A 134 2.03 -10.11 11.52
CA LEU A 134 0.71 -10.67 11.84
C LEU A 134 0.62 -12.17 11.52
N ASN A 135 1.50 -12.67 10.66
CA ASN A 135 1.58 -14.08 10.28
C ASN A 135 2.64 -14.85 11.06
N ASN A 136 2.56 -16.18 11.01
CA ASN A 136 3.62 -17.05 11.50
C ASN A 136 4.77 -17.11 10.47
N PRO A 137 5.99 -16.62 10.78
CA PRO A 137 7.08 -16.58 9.81
C PRO A 137 7.47 -17.96 9.26
N LYS A 138 7.40 -19.02 10.08
CA LYS A 138 7.71 -20.38 9.61
C LYS A 138 6.68 -20.92 8.62
N LYS A 139 5.41 -20.54 8.80
CA LYS A 139 4.34 -20.88 7.85
C LYS A 139 4.57 -20.15 6.53
N LEU A 140 4.84 -18.84 6.57
CA LEU A 140 5.18 -18.07 5.38
C LEU A 140 6.41 -18.64 4.66
N MET A 141 7.45 -19.03 5.41
CA MET A 141 8.66 -19.66 4.85
C MET A 141 8.33 -20.91 4.03
N ALA A 142 7.41 -21.76 4.52
CA ALA A 142 7.00 -22.98 3.84
C ALA A 142 6.21 -22.74 2.53
N GLU A 143 5.61 -21.55 2.38
CA GLU A 143 4.86 -21.16 1.17
C GLU A 143 5.76 -20.51 0.10
N THR A 144 7.05 -20.29 0.40
CA THR A 144 8.01 -19.71 -0.56
C THR A 144 8.54 -20.74 -1.56
N ASN A 145 8.92 -20.27 -2.75
CA ASN A 145 9.60 -21.07 -3.77
C ASN A 145 11.10 -20.69 -3.89
N GLU A 146 11.83 -21.36 -4.78
CA GLU A 146 13.29 -21.14 -4.97
C GLU A 146 13.65 -19.70 -5.36
N SER A 147 12.79 -19.03 -6.15
CA SER A 147 13.03 -17.67 -6.65
C SER A 147 12.79 -16.56 -5.61
N ASP A 148 12.11 -16.89 -4.51
CA ASP A 148 11.70 -15.96 -3.44
C ASP A 148 12.84 -15.56 -2.49
N ILE A 149 14.06 -15.37 -3.00
CA ILE A 149 15.27 -15.13 -2.19
C ILE A 149 15.08 -13.96 -1.21
N LEU A 150 14.63 -12.80 -1.68
CA LEU A 150 14.43 -11.61 -0.83
C LEU A 150 13.29 -11.80 0.17
N ILE A 151 12.22 -12.50 -0.21
CA ILE A 151 11.12 -12.81 0.70
C ILE A 151 11.61 -13.74 1.81
N LYS A 152 12.42 -14.76 1.48
CA LYS A 152 13.03 -15.65 2.47
C LYS A 152 13.94 -14.90 3.43
N GLU A 153 14.77 -13.96 2.94
CA GLU A 153 15.60 -13.09 3.79
C GLU A 153 14.74 -12.25 4.75
N LEU A 154 13.66 -11.63 4.25
CA LEU A 154 12.73 -10.86 5.09
C LEU A 154 12.01 -11.72 6.13
N ILE A 155 11.55 -12.92 5.76
CA ILE A 155 10.93 -13.85 6.71
C ILE A 155 11.95 -14.29 7.77
N GLN A 156 13.18 -14.60 7.36
CA GLN A 156 14.25 -15.02 8.26
C GLN A 156 14.56 -13.93 9.29
N LEU A 157 14.57 -12.65 8.88
CA LEU A 157 14.72 -11.51 9.80
C LEU A 157 13.70 -11.56 10.95
N PHE A 158 12.45 -11.92 10.69
CA PHE A 158 11.40 -12.05 11.71
C PHE A 158 11.50 -13.35 12.53
N ILE A 159 12.03 -14.43 11.95
CA ILE A 159 12.35 -15.67 12.70
C ILE A 159 13.42 -15.36 13.76
N ASP A 160 14.46 -14.62 13.37
CA ASP A 160 15.61 -14.31 14.22
C ASP A 160 15.28 -13.21 15.24
N ASN A 161 14.34 -12.32 14.93
CA ASN A 161 14.01 -11.15 15.75
C ASN A 161 12.53 -11.14 16.19
N LYS A 162 12.18 -11.99 17.17
CA LYS A 162 10.79 -12.15 17.67
C LYS A 162 10.09 -10.87 18.15
N LYS A 163 10.81 -9.78 18.42
CA LYS A 163 10.27 -8.49 18.89
C LYS A 163 10.70 -7.32 17.99
N LEU A 164 10.79 -7.55 16.69
CA LEU A 164 11.14 -6.49 15.73
C LEU A 164 10.08 -5.38 15.73
N SER A 165 10.51 -4.15 15.98
CA SER A 165 9.64 -2.96 15.89
C SER A 165 9.60 -2.43 14.46
N LEU A 166 8.55 -1.66 14.13
CA LEU A 166 8.42 -1.04 12.81
C LEU A 166 9.63 -0.15 12.51
N ASN A 167 10.03 0.72 13.43
CA ASN A 167 11.18 1.62 13.23
C ASN A 167 12.48 0.85 12.98
N ARG A 168 12.68 -0.28 13.68
CA ARG A 168 13.86 -1.11 13.47
C ARG A 168 13.81 -1.82 12.12
N PHE A 169 12.65 -2.35 11.75
CA PHE A 169 12.43 -2.96 10.44
C PHE A 169 12.65 -1.95 9.31
N ASP A 170 12.05 -0.76 9.39
CA ASP A 170 12.14 0.30 8.37
C ASP A 170 13.61 0.67 8.09
N LYS A 171 14.39 0.84 9.17
CA LYS A 171 15.83 1.08 9.07
C LYS A 171 16.59 -0.07 8.39
N LEU A 172 16.39 -1.30 8.86
CA LEU A 172 17.05 -2.48 8.27
C LEU A 172 16.64 -2.71 6.82
N PHE A 173 15.39 -2.41 6.47
CA PHE A 173 14.90 -2.54 5.10
C PHE A 173 15.64 -1.57 4.15
N GLU A 174 15.79 -0.31 4.55
CA GLU A 174 16.53 0.67 3.75
C GLU A 174 18.02 0.34 3.67
N GLU A 175 18.62 -0.14 4.76
CA GLU A 175 20.06 -0.48 4.81
C GLU A 175 20.39 -1.75 4.01
N ASP A 176 19.56 -2.80 4.11
CA ASP A 176 19.94 -4.15 3.67
C ASP A 176 19.12 -4.70 2.48
N PHE A 177 17.99 -4.07 2.13
CA PHE A 177 17.05 -4.61 1.15
C PHE A 177 16.72 -3.66 -0.01
N ALA A 178 16.62 -2.36 0.23
CA ALA A 178 16.18 -1.41 -0.80
C ALA A 178 17.05 -1.46 -2.07
N GLU A 179 18.38 -1.45 -1.93
CA GLU A 179 19.31 -1.55 -3.06
C GLU A 179 19.21 -2.91 -3.77
N LYS A 180 19.14 -4.02 -3.01
CA LYS A 180 19.01 -5.38 -3.57
C LYS A 180 17.75 -5.55 -4.43
N ILE A 181 16.65 -4.88 -4.05
CA ILE A 181 15.38 -4.91 -4.80
C ILE A 181 15.55 -4.19 -6.14
N ILE A 182 16.24 -3.04 -6.15
CA ILE A 182 16.50 -2.25 -7.35
C ILE A 182 17.42 -3.03 -8.30
N ASP A 183 18.50 -3.61 -7.78
CA ASP A 183 19.46 -4.38 -8.59
C ASP A 183 18.82 -5.59 -9.27
N LYS A 184 17.91 -6.30 -8.59
CA LYS A 184 17.19 -7.44 -9.17
C LYS A 184 16.30 -7.07 -10.36
N GLN A 185 15.85 -5.82 -10.49
CA GLN A 185 15.04 -5.36 -11.62
C GLN A 185 15.90 -5.04 -12.84
N ASN A 186 17.16 -4.64 -12.63
CA ASN A 186 18.10 -4.28 -13.69
C ASN A 186 18.77 -5.49 -14.38
N VAL A 187 18.56 -6.70 -13.88
CA VAL A 187 19.14 -7.96 -14.40
C VAL A 187 18.14 -8.74 -15.28
N LYS A 188 16.97 -8.16 -15.59
CA LYS A 188 15.95 -8.77 -16.47
C LYS A 188 15.86 -8.07 -17.83
#